data_AF-A0A1D8GZB8-F1
#
_entry.id   AF-A0A1D8GZB8-F1
#
_cell.length_a   1.000
_cell.length_b   1.000
_cell.length_c   1.000
_cell.angle_alpha   90.00
_cell.angle_beta   90.00
_cell.angle_gamma   90.00
#
_symmetry.space_group_name_H-M   'P 1'
#
loop_
_entity.id
_entity.type
_entity.pdbx_description
1 polymer ?
#
loop_
_entity_poly.entity_id
_entity_poly.type
_entity_poly.pdbx_seq_one_letter_code
_entity_poly.pdbx_strand_id
1 'polypeptide(L)'
;AILIIAAGTGEFEAGISKDGQTREHALLAYTLGVKQLIVAINKMDTTKWSEERYQEIIKETSNFIKKVGYNPKHVPFVPISGFNGDNMIEPSSNCPWYKGWEKETKSKATGKTLLEAIDAIDPPSRPSDKPLRLPLQDVYKIGGIGTVPVGRVETGTIKAGMVVTFAPAGVTTEVKSVEMHHEQLT
;
A
#
# COMPACT_ATOMS: atom_id res chain seq x y z
N ALA A 1 1.13 0.39 -1.83
CA ALA A 1 2.57 0.57 -1.60
C ALA A 1 3.07 1.68 -2.52
N ILE A 2 4.08 2.44 -2.09
CA ILE A 2 4.78 3.40 -2.95
C ILE A 2 6.18 2.85 -3.17
N LEU A 3 6.52 2.57 -4.41
CA LEU A 3 7.83 2.06 -4.81
C LEU A 3 8.68 3.22 -5.33
N ILE A 4 9.73 3.56 -4.60
CA ILE A 4 10.68 4.60 -4.99
C ILE A 4 11.78 3.98 -5.84
N ILE A 5 12.01 4.52 -7.03
CA ILE A 5 13.03 4.08 -7.98
C ILE A 5 13.95 5.24 -8.28
N ALA A 6 15.25 5.07 -8.12
CA ALA A 6 16.21 6.12 -8.48
C ALA A 6 16.40 6.18 -10.00
N ALA A 7 16.41 7.40 -10.56
CA ALA A 7 16.56 7.61 -12.00
C ALA A 7 18.02 7.56 -12.48
N GLY A 8 18.98 7.79 -11.58
CA GLY A 8 20.40 7.83 -11.90
C GLY A 8 20.89 6.56 -12.62
N THR A 9 21.75 6.74 -13.63
CA THR A 9 22.41 5.62 -14.31
C THR A 9 23.28 4.85 -13.33
N GLY A 10 23.17 3.52 -13.32
CA GLY A 10 23.81 2.63 -12.36
C GLY A 10 22.96 2.40 -11.11
N GLU A 11 22.32 3.44 -10.57
CA GLU A 11 21.43 3.31 -9.40
C GLU A 11 20.15 2.54 -9.74
N PHE A 12 19.53 2.87 -10.89
CA PHE A 12 18.34 2.17 -11.38
C PHE A 12 18.63 0.69 -11.60
N GLU A 13 19.68 0.39 -12.38
CA GLU A 13 20.05 -0.96 -12.80
C GLU A 13 20.44 -1.82 -11.61
N ALA A 14 21.12 -1.26 -10.60
CA ALA A 14 21.39 -1.94 -9.35
C ALA A 14 20.10 -2.29 -8.59
N GLY A 15 19.13 -1.36 -8.53
CA GLY A 15 17.85 -1.55 -7.85
C GLY A 15 16.96 -2.64 -8.47
N ILE A 16 16.93 -2.72 -9.81
CA ILE A 16 16.13 -3.72 -10.55
C ILE A 16 16.88 -5.02 -10.87
N SER A 17 18.14 -5.13 -10.45
CA SER A 17 18.94 -6.34 -10.63
C SER A 17 18.31 -7.56 -9.93
N LYS A 18 18.83 -8.76 -10.21
CA LYS A 18 18.31 -10.01 -9.63
C LYS A 18 18.30 -9.98 -8.10
N ASP A 19 19.35 -9.40 -7.52
CA ASP A 19 19.55 -9.27 -6.07
C ASP A 19 19.19 -7.84 -5.57
N GLY A 20 18.51 -7.07 -6.43
CA GLY A 20 18.11 -5.70 -6.16
C GLY A 20 16.90 -5.60 -5.23
N GLN A 21 16.98 -4.66 -4.28
CA GLN A 21 15.96 -4.49 -3.24
C GLN A 21 14.61 -3.99 -3.78
N THR A 22 14.60 -3.20 -4.86
CA THR A 22 13.34 -2.74 -5.50
C THR A 22 12.49 -3.94 -5.95
N ARG A 23 13.17 -5.01 -6.39
CA ARG A 23 12.49 -6.23 -6.83
C ARG A 23 11.91 -7.03 -5.68
N GLU A 24 12.69 -7.20 -4.63
CA GLU A 24 12.27 -7.92 -3.43
C GLU A 24 11.09 -7.22 -2.76
N HIS A 25 11.15 -5.90 -2.57
CA HIS A 25 10.06 -5.14 -1.97
C HIS A 25 8.75 -5.21 -2.75
N ALA A 26 8.81 -5.15 -4.09
CA ALA A 26 7.60 -5.27 -4.91
C ALA A 26 6.96 -6.66 -4.77
N LEU A 27 7.77 -7.72 -4.73
CA LEU A 27 7.33 -9.09 -4.54
C LEU A 27 6.71 -9.30 -3.15
N LEU A 28 7.37 -8.82 -2.10
CA LEU A 28 6.86 -8.90 -0.73
C LEU A 28 5.54 -8.16 -0.58
N ALA A 29 5.44 -6.93 -1.10
CA ALA A 29 4.21 -6.15 -1.06
C ALA A 29 3.04 -6.90 -1.74
N TYR A 30 3.28 -7.49 -2.91
CA TYR A 30 2.26 -8.25 -3.63
C TYR A 30 1.84 -9.50 -2.85
N THR A 31 2.80 -10.23 -2.29
CA THR A 31 2.57 -11.45 -1.50
C THR A 31 1.77 -11.17 -0.22
N LEU A 32 1.99 -10.02 0.41
CA LEU A 32 1.23 -9.55 1.58
C LEU A 32 -0.16 -8.98 1.22
N GLY A 33 -0.56 -9.05 -0.05
CA GLY A 33 -1.89 -8.63 -0.50
C GLY A 33 -2.02 -7.14 -0.82
N VAL A 34 -0.92 -6.40 -0.92
CA VAL A 34 -0.94 -5.00 -1.36
C VAL A 34 -1.13 -4.93 -2.87
N LYS A 35 -2.37 -4.78 -3.33
CA LYS A 35 -2.72 -4.80 -4.76
C LYS A 35 -2.59 -3.46 -5.48
N GLN A 36 -2.45 -2.37 -4.73
CA GLN A 36 -2.32 -1.02 -5.28
C GLN A 36 -0.89 -0.53 -5.10
N LEU A 37 -0.26 -0.15 -6.22
CA LEU A 37 1.13 0.26 -6.30
C LEU A 37 1.20 1.63 -6.98
N ILE A 38 2.03 2.52 -6.45
CA ILE A 38 2.45 3.77 -7.08
C ILE A 38 3.96 3.66 -7.30
N VAL A 39 4.45 4.07 -8.46
CA VAL A 39 5.89 4.13 -8.73
C VAL A 39 6.31 5.59 -8.80
N ALA A 40 7.22 5.99 -7.92
CA ALA A 40 7.82 7.31 -7.96
C ALA A 40 9.27 7.21 -8.43
N ILE A 41 9.56 7.80 -9.59
CA ILE A 41 10.88 7.83 -10.21
C ILE A 41 11.60 9.05 -9.64
N ASN A 42 12.44 8.83 -8.64
CA ASN A 42 13.10 9.84 -7.83
C ASN A 42 14.48 10.21 -8.39
N LYS A 43 15.02 11.34 -7.93
CA LYS A 43 16.28 11.94 -8.38
C LYS A 43 16.27 12.32 -9.87
N MET A 44 15.12 12.72 -10.41
CA MET A 44 15.04 13.13 -11.82
C MET A 44 15.94 14.35 -12.15
N ASP A 45 16.23 15.18 -11.15
CA ASP A 45 17.18 16.29 -11.22
C ASP A 45 18.61 15.84 -11.60
N THR A 46 19.05 14.66 -11.15
CA THR A 46 20.39 14.12 -11.48
C THR A 46 20.49 13.64 -12.92
N THR A 47 19.34 13.40 -13.57
CA THR A 47 19.21 13.01 -14.97
C THR A 47 18.81 14.18 -15.88
N LYS A 48 18.89 15.42 -15.36
CA LYS A 48 18.47 16.65 -16.06
C LYS A 48 17.04 16.57 -16.60
N TRP A 49 16.15 15.87 -15.89
CA TRP A 49 14.76 15.69 -16.29
C TRP A 49 14.59 15.11 -17.71
N SER A 50 15.44 14.17 -18.13
CA SER A 50 15.34 13.51 -19.45
C SER A 50 14.06 12.69 -19.58
N GLU A 51 13.29 12.96 -20.62
CA GLU A 51 12.09 12.18 -20.97
C GLU A 51 12.49 10.77 -21.40
N GLU A 52 13.57 10.62 -22.16
CA GLU A 52 14.05 9.34 -22.65
C GLU A 52 14.39 8.40 -21.49
N ARG A 53 15.11 8.90 -20.48
CA ARG A 53 15.44 8.14 -19.28
C ARG A 53 14.20 7.77 -18.48
N TYR A 54 13.25 8.69 -18.34
CA TYR A 54 11.97 8.41 -17.69
C TYR A 54 11.19 7.29 -18.40
N GLN A 55 11.09 7.34 -19.73
CA GLN A 55 10.39 6.33 -20.52
C GLN A 55 11.09 4.96 -20.48
N GLU A 56 12.42 4.94 -20.49
CA GLU A 56 13.21 3.72 -20.29
C GLU A 56 12.88 3.06 -18.94
N ILE A 57 12.92 3.83 -17.85
CA ILE A 57 12.62 3.35 -16.50
C ILE A 57 11.18 2.84 -16.41
N ILE A 58 10.20 3.54 -17.00
CA ILE A 58 8.81 3.06 -17.05
C ILE A 58 8.73 1.71 -17.74
N LYS A 59 9.37 1.56 -18.91
CA LYS A 59 9.29 0.33 -19.70
C LYS A 59 9.84 -0.87 -18.91
N GLU A 60 11.03 -0.72 -18.35
CA GLU A 60 11.69 -1.79 -17.58
C GLU A 60 10.93 -2.09 -16.28
N THR A 61 10.50 -1.05 -15.56
CA THR A 61 9.73 -1.22 -14.32
C THR A 61 8.36 -1.86 -14.60
N SER A 62 7.70 -1.49 -15.69
CA SER A 62 6.41 -2.07 -16.11
C SER A 62 6.55 -3.56 -16.41
N ASN A 63 7.60 -3.95 -17.13
CA ASN A 63 7.90 -5.36 -17.39
C ASN A 63 8.18 -6.12 -16.09
N PHE A 64 8.89 -5.49 -15.17
CA PHE A 64 9.22 -6.06 -13.87
C PHE A 64 7.98 -6.28 -13.00
N ILE A 65 7.19 -5.24 -12.73
CA ILE A 65 6.00 -5.35 -11.85
C ILE A 65 4.92 -6.25 -12.46
N LYS A 66 4.87 -6.36 -13.80
CA LYS A 66 4.02 -7.33 -14.50
C LYS A 66 4.41 -8.78 -14.19
N LYS A 67 5.70 -9.09 -14.08
CA LYS A 67 6.18 -10.42 -13.66
C LYS A 67 5.87 -10.72 -12.19
N VAL A 68 5.85 -9.68 -11.34
CA VAL A 68 5.45 -9.82 -9.93
C VAL A 68 3.95 -10.13 -9.80
N GLY A 69 3.13 -9.57 -10.69
CA GLY A 69 1.68 -9.80 -10.74
C GLY A 69 0.83 -8.53 -10.77
N TYR A 70 1.45 -7.34 -10.72
CA TYR A 70 0.73 -6.08 -10.89
C TYR A 70 0.34 -5.87 -12.35
N ASN A 71 -0.76 -5.17 -12.60
CA ASN A 71 -1.08 -4.65 -13.93
C ASN A 71 -0.47 -3.25 -14.09
N PRO A 72 0.52 -3.03 -14.98
CA PRO A 72 1.15 -1.73 -15.14
C PRO A 72 0.18 -0.59 -15.47
N LYS A 73 -0.95 -0.89 -16.13
CA LYS A 73 -1.99 0.12 -16.42
C LYS A 73 -2.68 0.67 -15.16
N HIS A 74 -2.63 -0.06 -14.05
CA HIS A 74 -3.23 0.35 -12.78
C HIS A 74 -2.24 1.13 -11.90
N VAL A 75 -1.01 1.34 -12.38
CA VAL A 75 0.10 1.87 -11.59
C VAL A 75 0.49 3.24 -12.16
N PRO A 76 0.28 4.33 -11.40
CA PRO A 76 0.79 5.63 -11.80
C PRO A 76 2.31 5.66 -11.67
N PHE A 77 2.97 6.24 -12.68
CA PHE A 77 4.39 6.52 -12.70
C PHE A 77 4.60 8.02 -12.58
N VAL A 78 5.26 8.47 -11.52
CA VAL A 78 5.42 9.90 -11.21
C VAL A 78 6.92 10.25 -11.22
N PRO A 79 7.41 11.11 -12.13
CA PRO A 79 8.78 11.63 -12.05
C PRO A 79 8.87 12.68 -10.95
N ILE A 80 9.71 12.47 -9.94
CA ILE A 80 9.85 13.37 -8.79
C ILE A 80 11.31 13.73 -8.52
N SER A 81 11.52 14.81 -7.79
CA SER A 81 12.74 15.03 -7.02
C SER A 81 12.35 15.21 -5.56
N GLY A 82 12.56 14.18 -4.73
CA GLY A 82 12.26 14.26 -3.31
C GLY A 82 13.10 15.30 -2.57
N PHE A 83 14.29 15.64 -3.10
CA PHE A 83 15.16 16.66 -2.52
C PHE A 83 14.69 18.09 -2.82
N ASN A 84 14.27 18.35 -4.05
CA ASN A 84 13.83 19.69 -4.50
C ASN A 84 12.31 19.91 -4.34
N GLY A 85 11.53 18.86 -4.08
CA GLY A 85 10.07 18.92 -3.92
C GLY A 85 9.28 18.81 -5.24
N ASP A 86 9.95 18.66 -6.38
CA ASP A 86 9.31 18.59 -7.70
C ASP A 86 8.31 17.42 -7.80
N ASN A 87 7.09 17.73 -8.26
CA ASN A 87 5.97 16.79 -8.42
C ASN A 87 5.59 16.03 -7.13
N MET A 88 6.03 16.49 -5.95
CA MET A 88 5.61 15.89 -4.67
C MET A 88 4.19 16.31 -4.33
N ILE A 89 3.97 17.63 -4.26
CA ILE A 89 2.68 18.26 -3.92
C ILE A 89 2.22 19.15 -5.08
N GLU A 90 3.14 19.90 -5.67
CA GLU A 90 2.87 20.81 -6.79
C GLU A 90 3.55 20.32 -8.08
N PRO A 91 2.97 20.60 -9.27
CA PRO A 91 3.60 20.26 -10.54
C PRO A 91 4.94 20.98 -10.74
N SER A 92 5.94 20.24 -11.21
CA SER A 92 7.25 20.78 -11.55
C SER A 92 7.24 21.52 -12.89
N SER A 93 7.94 22.65 -12.95
CA SER A 93 8.24 23.35 -14.21
C SER A 93 9.44 22.75 -14.95
N ASN A 94 10.21 21.86 -14.32
CA ASN A 94 11.45 21.30 -14.87
C ASN A 94 11.21 20.18 -15.90
N CYS A 95 9.99 19.65 -16.02
CA CYS A 95 9.63 18.58 -16.96
C CYS A 95 8.40 18.96 -17.82
N PRO A 96 8.51 19.92 -18.75
CA PRO A 96 7.38 20.38 -19.58
C PRO A 96 6.80 19.29 -20.51
N TRP A 97 7.60 18.24 -20.79
CA TRP A 97 7.19 17.05 -21.53
C TRP A 97 6.18 16.20 -20.75
N TYR A 98 6.26 16.18 -19.42
CA TYR A 98 5.42 15.35 -18.58
C TYR A 98 3.99 15.88 -18.54
N LYS A 99 3.04 15.09 -19.07
CA LYS A 99 1.61 15.46 -19.13
C LYS A 99 0.81 14.99 -17.93
N GLY A 100 1.43 14.20 -17.05
CA GLY A 100 0.77 13.57 -15.92
C GLY A 100 0.86 12.05 -15.97
N TRP A 101 0.57 11.42 -14.85
CA TRP A 101 0.38 9.99 -14.73
C TRP A 101 -1.07 9.64 -15.07
N GLU A 102 -1.26 8.41 -15.52
CA GLU A 102 -2.60 7.82 -15.72
C GLU A 102 -2.69 6.50 -14.97
N LYS A 103 -3.86 6.20 -14.42
CA LYS A 103 -4.20 4.94 -13.76
C LYS A 103 -5.57 4.49 -14.26
N GLU A 104 -5.65 3.28 -14.79
CA GLU A 104 -6.90 2.64 -15.20
C GLU A 104 -7.26 1.55 -14.19
N THR A 105 -8.27 1.74 -13.35
CA THR A 105 -8.84 0.65 -12.54
C THR A 105 -10.30 0.43 -12.90
N LYS A 106 -11.23 0.60 -11.95
CA LYS A 106 -12.68 0.66 -12.26
C LYS A 106 -13.04 1.99 -12.94
N SER A 107 -12.27 3.03 -12.65
CA SER A 107 -12.34 4.35 -13.27
C SER A 107 -10.95 4.76 -13.74
N LYS A 108 -10.90 5.57 -14.81
CA LYS A 108 -9.66 6.22 -15.23
C LYS A 108 -9.41 7.42 -14.32
N ALA A 109 -8.21 7.50 -13.75
CA ALA A 109 -7.74 8.63 -12.96
C ALA A 109 -6.45 9.19 -13.56
N THR A 110 -6.25 10.50 -13.47
CA THR A 110 -5.07 11.20 -13.97
C THR A 110 -4.66 12.26 -12.98
N GLY A 111 -3.37 12.55 -12.91
CA GLY A 111 -2.83 13.65 -12.11
C GLY A 111 -1.40 13.92 -12.50
N LYS A 112 -0.74 14.85 -11.82
CA LYS A 112 0.66 15.22 -12.06
C LYS A 112 1.54 14.86 -10.88
N THR A 113 1.05 15.00 -9.65
CA THR A 113 1.89 14.92 -8.46
C THR A 113 1.77 13.59 -7.74
N LEU A 114 2.72 13.32 -6.84
CA LEU A 114 2.71 12.14 -5.99
C LEU A 114 1.55 12.19 -4.98
N LEU A 115 1.23 13.37 -4.46
CA LEU A 115 0.08 13.57 -3.58
C LEU A 115 -1.23 13.19 -4.30
N GLU A 116 -1.45 13.69 -5.52
CA GLU A 116 -2.63 13.33 -6.31
C GLU A 116 -2.69 11.82 -6.60
N ALA A 117 -1.53 11.16 -6.79
CA ALA A 117 -1.48 9.71 -7.00
C ALA A 117 -1.88 8.93 -5.74
N ILE A 118 -1.51 9.43 -4.55
CA ILE A 118 -1.92 8.87 -3.25
C ILE A 118 -3.43 9.07 -3.03
N ASP A 119 -3.94 10.26 -3.32
CA ASP A 119 -5.36 10.57 -3.21
C ASP A 119 -6.22 9.74 -4.18
N ALA A 120 -5.66 9.34 -5.32
CA ALA A 120 -6.28 8.45 -6.30
C ALA A 120 -6.19 6.94 -5.96
N ILE A 121 -5.73 6.57 -4.76
CA ILE A 121 -5.79 5.19 -4.27
C ILE A 121 -7.27 4.81 -4.03
N ASP A 122 -7.69 3.68 -4.59
CA ASP A 122 -9.03 3.15 -4.38
C ASP A 122 -9.17 2.73 -2.91
N PRO A 123 -10.17 3.21 -2.17
CA PRO A 123 -10.37 2.76 -0.79
C PRO A 123 -10.51 1.23 -0.73
N PRO A 124 -9.75 0.53 0.12
CA PRO A 124 -9.87 -0.91 0.23
C PRO A 124 -11.25 -1.27 0.77
N SER A 125 -11.89 -2.29 0.18
CA SER A 125 -13.10 -2.86 0.74
C SER A 125 -12.77 -3.53 2.07
N ARG A 126 -13.38 -3.04 3.15
CA ARG A 126 -13.29 -3.70 4.45
C ARG A 126 -14.07 -5.02 4.38
N PRO A 127 -13.47 -6.16 4.72
CA PRO A 127 -14.11 -7.48 4.62
C PRO A 127 -15.10 -7.74 5.78
N SER A 128 -16.04 -6.82 5.99
CA SER A 128 -17.04 -6.90 7.07
C SER A 128 -18.09 -7.99 6.83
N ASP A 129 -18.27 -8.40 5.58
CA ASP A 129 -19.15 -9.47 5.11
C ASP A 129 -18.55 -10.88 5.28
N LYS A 130 -17.25 -10.98 5.56
CA LYS A 130 -16.57 -12.26 5.79
C LYS A 130 -16.78 -12.78 7.23
N PRO A 131 -16.57 -14.08 7.49
CA PRO A 131 -16.61 -14.61 8.86
C PRO A 131 -15.61 -13.91 9.79
N LEU A 132 -15.95 -13.74 11.06
CA LEU A 132 -15.08 -13.10 12.05
C LEU A 132 -13.72 -13.82 12.17
N ARG A 133 -12.63 -13.07 12.03
CA ARG A 133 -11.28 -13.49 12.43
C ARG A 133 -10.61 -12.34 13.21
N LEU A 134 -10.22 -12.65 14.43
CA LEU A 134 -9.59 -11.71 15.36
C LEU A 134 -8.37 -12.41 15.99
N PRO A 135 -7.16 -12.22 15.43
CA PRO A 135 -5.93 -12.69 16.05
C PRO A 135 -5.69 -11.97 17.38
N LEU A 136 -5.48 -12.73 18.45
CA LEU A 136 -5.19 -12.17 19.77
C LEU A 136 -3.76 -11.66 19.83
N GLN A 137 -3.59 -10.45 20.33
CA GLN A 137 -2.31 -9.83 20.65
C GLN A 137 -1.95 -10.11 22.11
N ASP A 138 -2.89 -9.82 23.00
CA ASP A 138 -2.72 -9.94 24.44
C ASP A 138 -3.99 -10.48 25.11
N VAL A 139 -3.82 -11.03 26.32
CA VAL A 139 -4.93 -11.53 27.15
C VAL A 139 -4.73 -11.06 28.59
N TYR A 140 -5.68 -10.29 29.10
CA TYR A 140 -5.64 -9.74 30.46
C TYR A 140 -6.66 -10.43 31.38
N LYS A 141 -6.38 -10.41 32.67
CA LYS A 141 -7.36 -10.73 33.73
C LYS A 141 -7.59 -9.46 34.55
N ILE A 142 -8.79 -8.90 34.45
CA ILE A 142 -9.18 -7.68 35.14
C ILE A 142 -10.13 -8.03 36.27
N GLY A 143 -9.79 -7.64 37.50
CA GLY A 143 -10.64 -7.86 38.67
C GLY A 143 -12.02 -7.22 38.49
N GLY A 144 -13.08 -7.98 38.73
CA GLY A 144 -14.47 -7.52 38.55
C GLY A 144 -15.03 -7.62 37.13
N ILE A 145 -14.19 -7.80 36.10
CA ILE A 145 -14.63 -7.96 34.69
C ILE A 145 -14.41 -9.40 34.21
N GLY A 146 -13.24 -9.98 34.51
CA GLY A 146 -12.86 -11.31 34.06
C GLY A 146 -11.73 -11.30 33.03
N THR A 147 -11.79 -12.20 32.04
CA THR A 147 -10.76 -12.35 31.00
C THR A 147 -11.06 -11.46 29.80
N VAL A 148 -10.08 -10.63 29.42
CA VAL A 148 -10.21 -9.65 28.33
C VAL A 148 -9.13 -9.90 27.28
N PRO A 149 -9.46 -10.59 26.17
CA PRO A 149 -8.55 -10.71 25.03
C PRO A 149 -8.57 -9.44 24.18
N VAL A 150 -7.40 -9.03 23.69
CA VAL A 150 -7.20 -7.84 22.86
C VAL A 150 -6.63 -8.24 21.50
N GLY A 151 -7.10 -7.63 20.43
CA GLY A 151 -6.59 -7.89 19.09
C GLY A 151 -7.26 -7.04 18.02
N ARG A 152 -6.81 -7.21 16.78
CA ARG A 152 -7.37 -6.53 15.61
C ARG A 152 -8.38 -7.43 14.92
N VAL A 153 -9.55 -6.90 14.61
CA VAL A 153 -10.50 -7.59 13.71
C VAL A 153 -9.94 -7.52 12.28
N GLU A 154 -9.53 -8.67 11.75
CA GLU A 154 -9.00 -8.77 10.38
C GLU A 154 -10.12 -8.97 9.35
N THR A 155 -11.17 -9.71 9.73
CA THR A 155 -12.35 -9.95 8.89
C THR A 155 -13.60 -10.06 9.75
N GLY A 156 -14.77 -9.75 9.17
CA GLY A 156 -16.07 -9.80 9.82
C GLY A 156 -16.33 -8.67 10.80
N THR A 157 -17.26 -8.89 11.71
CA THR A 157 -17.63 -7.95 12.77
C THR A 157 -17.76 -8.71 14.08
N ILE A 158 -17.41 -8.06 15.18
CA ILE A 158 -17.63 -8.57 16.54
C ILE A 158 -18.64 -7.66 17.24
N LYS A 159 -19.59 -8.27 17.95
CA LYS A 159 -20.62 -7.58 18.73
C LYS A 159 -20.84 -8.30 20.05
N ALA A 160 -21.33 -7.58 21.05
CA ALA A 160 -21.83 -8.20 22.27
C ALA A 160 -22.96 -9.20 21.94
N GLY A 161 -23.01 -10.31 22.69
CA GLY A 161 -23.96 -11.40 22.48
C GLY A 161 -23.56 -12.43 21.42
N MET A 162 -22.49 -12.18 20.64
CA MET A 162 -21.99 -13.19 19.70
C MET A 162 -21.36 -14.37 20.44
N VAL A 163 -21.65 -15.59 20.00
CA VAL A 163 -20.93 -16.79 20.42
C VAL A 163 -19.71 -16.97 19.51
N VAL A 164 -18.51 -16.96 20.09
CA VAL A 164 -17.23 -17.03 19.38
C VAL A 164 -16.44 -18.27 19.81
N THR A 165 -15.60 -18.76 18.91
CA THR A 165 -14.71 -19.91 19.15
C THR A 165 -13.24 -19.50 19.01
N PHE A 166 -12.43 -19.82 20.01
CA PHE A 166 -10.99 -19.57 20.03
C PHE A 166 -10.21 -20.75 19.46
N ALA A 167 -9.56 -20.55 18.32
CA ALA A 167 -8.62 -21.52 17.75
C ALA A 167 -7.20 -21.28 18.32
N PRO A 168 -6.35 -22.33 18.40
CA PRO A 168 -6.64 -23.73 18.09
C PRO A 168 -7.30 -24.52 19.23
N ALA A 169 -7.51 -23.92 20.41
CA ALA A 169 -8.00 -24.61 21.60
C ALA A 169 -9.44 -25.12 21.51
N GLY A 170 -10.27 -24.57 20.60
CA GLY A 170 -11.66 -24.98 20.39
C GLY A 170 -12.63 -24.48 21.47
N VAL A 171 -12.19 -23.58 22.35
CA VAL A 171 -13.03 -23.04 23.42
C VAL A 171 -14.07 -22.10 22.83
N THR A 172 -15.34 -22.28 23.20
CA THR A 172 -16.46 -21.47 22.72
C THR A 172 -17.09 -20.71 23.88
N THR A 173 -17.37 -19.42 23.69
CA THR A 173 -17.96 -18.55 24.73
C THR A 173 -18.74 -17.40 24.09
N GLU A 174 -19.58 -16.75 24.87
CA GLU A 174 -20.32 -15.55 24.48
C GLU A 174 -19.49 -14.28 24.76
N VAL A 175 -19.48 -13.34 23.82
CA VAL A 175 -18.88 -12.02 23.98
C VAL A 175 -19.80 -11.15 24.84
N LYS A 176 -19.32 -10.71 26.02
CA LYS A 176 -20.14 -9.89 26.94
C LYS A 176 -20.17 -8.40 26.57
N SER A 177 -19.02 -7.83 26.24
CA SER A 177 -18.88 -6.45 25.79
C SER A 177 -17.71 -6.33 24.81
N VAL A 178 -17.68 -5.24 24.04
CA VAL A 178 -16.57 -4.88 23.15
C VAL A 178 -16.23 -3.42 23.44
N GLU A 179 -14.93 -3.14 23.60
CA GLU A 179 -14.43 -1.79 23.87
C GLU A 179 -13.32 -1.43 22.88
N MET A 180 -13.25 -0.15 22.51
CA MET A 180 -12.15 0.43 21.73
C MET A 180 -11.83 1.81 22.30
N HIS A 181 -10.56 2.07 22.64
CA HIS A 181 -10.13 3.34 23.24
C HIS A 181 -10.95 3.80 24.47
N HIS A 182 -11.30 2.86 25.37
CA HIS A 182 -12.14 3.08 26.55
C HIS A 182 -13.58 3.50 26.27
N GLU A 183 -14.04 3.38 25.03
CA GLU A 183 -15.44 3.53 24.67
C GLU A 183 -16.07 2.16 24.38
N GLN A 184 -17.27 1.94 24.91
CA GLN A 184 -18.03 0.72 24.65
C GLN A 184 -18.64 0.80 23.25
N LEU A 185 -18.36 -0.22 22.44
CA LEU A 185 -18.94 -0.36 21.11
C LEU A 185 -20.29 -1.08 21.21
N THR A 186 -21.29 -0.57 20.47
CA THR A 186 -22.65 -1.13 20.39
C THR A 186 -22.86 -1.96 19.13
#